data_AF-D8RES6-F1
#
_entry.id   AF-D8RES6-F1
#
_cell.length_a   1.000
_cell.length_b   1.000
_cell.length_c   1.000
_cell.angle_alpha   90.00
_cell.angle_beta   90.00
_cell.angle_gamma   90.00
#
_symmetry.space_group_name_H-M   'P 1'
#
loop_
_entity.id
_entity.type
_entity.pdbx_description
1 polymer ?
#
loop_
_entity_poly.entity_id
_entity_poly.type
_entity_poly.pdbx_seq_one_letter_code
_entity_poly.pdbx_strand_id
1 'polypeptide(L)'
;MEPNENLSSKKQDLCNLIDHLSIDTENPCVIMSQDMSRDFLSAGSEKEKFKFYFKATLLEKVSKLLDMNMKTIQVCCDCLQKDRKSFEVLEQDLVKIEEKLLHAEQVDELAKEVHTLRKRLAWAVVYETDKKLEDIQAFVRELKQLILLVEEDTEMQTVSRLVFYLLDV
;
A
#
# COMPACT_ATOMS: atom_id res chain seq x y z
N MET A 1 11.25 -56.62 13.14
CA MET A 1 12.18 -55.51 13.43
C MET A 1 11.31 -54.34 13.86
N GLU A 2 11.21 -54.10 15.16
CA GLU A 2 10.40 -52.98 15.65
C GLU A 2 11.12 -51.64 15.42
N PRO A 3 10.40 -50.56 15.13
CA PRO A 3 11.00 -49.31 14.71
C PRO A 3 11.64 -48.60 15.91
N ASN A 4 12.84 -48.08 15.69
CA ASN A 4 13.72 -47.44 16.68
C ASN A 4 13.25 -46.04 17.15
N GLU A 5 11.95 -45.74 17.16
CA GLU A 5 11.43 -44.39 17.47
C GLU A 5 11.72 -43.94 18.91
N ASN A 6 11.91 -44.88 19.85
CA ASN A 6 12.12 -44.57 21.28
C ASN A 6 13.58 -44.39 21.72
N LEU A 7 14.58 -44.49 20.83
CA LEU A 7 15.99 -44.29 21.19
C LEU A 7 16.42 -42.81 21.11
N SER A 8 15.83 -42.05 20.19
CA SER A 8 16.24 -40.65 19.95
C SER A 8 15.85 -39.74 21.10
N SER A 9 14.66 -39.92 21.69
CA SER A 9 14.19 -39.16 22.85
C SER A 9 15.08 -39.42 24.08
N LYS A 10 15.34 -40.69 24.39
CA LYS A 10 16.18 -41.09 25.55
C LYS A 10 17.62 -40.58 25.47
N LYS A 11 18.21 -40.55 24.27
CA LYS A 11 19.55 -39.99 24.08
C LYS A 11 19.55 -38.47 24.27
N GLN A 12 18.57 -37.77 23.72
CA GLN A 12 18.45 -36.32 23.87
C GLN A 12 18.21 -35.94 25.35
N ASP A 13 17.38 -36.68 26.06
CA ASP A 13 17.12 -36.47 27.49
C ASP A 13 18.40 -36.64 28.33
N LEU A 14 19.22 -37.64 28.01
CA LEU A 14 20.53 -37.84 28.64
C LEU A 14 21.49 -36.69 28.34
N CYS A 15 21.56 -36.24 27.08
CA CYS A 15 22.37 -35.07 26.72
C CYS A 15 21.91 -33.81 27.48
N ASN A 16 20.60 -33.57 27.55
CA ASN A 16 20.03 -32.44 28.27
C ASN A 16 20.35 -32.51 29.78
N LEU A 17 20.35 -33.71 30.38
CA LEU A 17 20.73 -33.91 31.78
C LEU A 17 22.23 -33.66 32.01
N ILE A 18 23.09 -34.15 31.11
CA ILE A 18 24.54 -33.92 31.14
C ILE A 18 24.84 -32.42 31.04
N ASP A 19 24.16 -31.73 30.12
CA ASP A 19 24.26 -30.27 29.95
C ASP A 19 23.77 -29.52 31.19
N HIS A 20 22.63 -29.92 31.77
CA HIS A 20 22.11 -29.32 33.01
C HIS A 20 23.09 -29.48 34.17
N LEU A 21 23.72 -30.65 34.30
CA LEU A 21 24.71 -30.94 35.34
C LEU A 21 26.09 -30.33 35.04
N SER A 22 26.24 -29.62 33.91
CA SER A 22 27.50 -29.01 33.48
C SER A 22 28.66 -30.00 33.36
N ILE A 23 28.35 -31.25 32.97
CA ILE A 23 29.36 -32.30 32.77
C ILE A 23 29.85 -32.22 31.33
N ASP A 24 31.08 -31.79 31.12
CA ASP A 24 31.69 -31.79 29.79
C ASP A 24 32.41 -33.14 29.54
N THR A 25 31.73 -34.06 28.87
CA THR A 25 32.27 -35.37 28.51
C THR A 25 33.44 -35.28 27.53
N GLU A 26 33.59 -34.15 26.82
CA GLU A 26 34.70 -33.93 25.89
C GLU A 26 35.97 -33.43 26.59
N ASN A 27 35.85 -32.96 27.84
CA ASN A 27 36.98 -32.49 28.62
C ASN A 27 37.77 -33.68 29.21
N PRO A 28 39.05 -33.86 28.84
CA PRO A 28 39.85 -34.99 29.31
C PRO A 28 40.17 -34.95 30.82
N CYS A 29 39.91 -33.84 31.50
CA CYS A 29 39.99 -33.73 32.96
C CYS A 29 38.70 -34.16 33.68
N VAL A 30 37.57 -34.21 32.96
CA VAL A 30 36.28 -34.70 33.49
C VAL A 30 36.21 -36.22 33.39
N ILE A 31 36.70 -36.80 32.28
CA ILE A 31 36.83 -38.24 32.10
C ILE A 31 38.27 -38.56 31.67
N MET A 32 39.04 -39.21 32.56
CA MET A 32 40.44 -39.54 32.31
C MET A 32 40.65 -41.06 32.36
N SER A 33 41.08 -41.66 31.24
CA SER A 33 41.46 -43.06 31.21
C SER A 33 42.93 -43.26 31.60
N GLN A 34 43.27 -44.49 31.97
CA GLN A 34 44.65 -44.85 32.33
C GLN A 34 45.63 -44.69 31.15
N ASP A 35 45.19 -44.96 29.92
CA ASP A 35 46.03 -44.74 28.75
C ASP A 35 46.21 -43.24 28.47
N MET A 36 45.17 -42.42 28.64
CA MET A 36 45.27 -40.95 28.49
C MET A 36 46.22 -40.34 29.53
N SER A 37 46.21 -40.83 30.77
CA SER A 37 47.14 -40.35 31.80
C SER A 37 48.57 -40.82 31.53
N ARG A 38 48.77 -42.06 31.05
CA ARG A 38 50.09 -42.55 30.64
C ARG A 38 50.63 -41.75 29.47
N ASP A 39 49.85 -41.52 28.42
CA ASP A 39 50.26 -40.78 27.22
C ASP A 39 50.63 -39.32 27.56
N PHE A 40 49.85 -38.69 28.46
CA PHE A 40 50.14 -37.35 28.97
C PHE A 40 51.46 -37.26 29.73
N LEU A 41 51.77 -38.26 30.58
CA LEU A 41 52.95 -38.28 31.45
C LEU A 41 54.22 -38.75 30.75
N SER A 42 54.12 -39.73 29.85
CA SER A 42 55.27 -40.55 29.45
C SER A 42 55.76 -40.37 28.01
N ALA A 43 54.99 -39.77 27.09
CA ALA A 43 55.43 -39.68 25.68
C ALA A 43 54.81 -38.55 24.83
N GLY A 44 53.89 -37.73 25.35
CA GLY A 44 53.28 -36.67 24.53
C GLY A 44 54.28 -35.60 24.07
N SER A 45 54.31 -35.32 22.76
CA SER A 45 55.00 -34.16 22.19
C SER A 45 54.48 -32.85 22.80
N GLU A 46 55.29 -31.78 22.80
CA GLU A 46 54.86 -30.48 23.34
C GLU A 46 53.53 -29.99 22.73
N LYS A 47 53.29 -30.31 21.45
CA LYS A 47 52.05 -30.00 20.73
C LYS A 47 50.84 -30.76 21.29
N GLU A 48 51.01 -32.02 21.68
CA GLU A 48 49.93 -32.82 22.27
C GLU A 48 49.61 -32.37 23.69
N LYS A 49 50.62 -31.98 24.47
CA LYS A 49 50.43 -31.36 25.79
C LYS A 49 49.66 -30.04 25.67
N PHE A 50 50.01 -29.21 24.68
CA PHE A 50 49.28 -27.98 24.39
C PHE A 50 47.83 -28.28 24.00
N LYS A 51 47.58 -29.22 23.09
CA LYS A 51 46.23 -29.60 22.66
C LYS A 51 45.40 -30.15 23.84
N PHE A 52 46.01 -30.97 24.70
CA PHE A 52 45.38 -31.47 25.91
C PHE A 52 44.97 -30.31 26.82
N TYR A 53 45.88 -29.38 27.11
CA TYR A 53 45.60 -28.21 27.94
C TYR A 53 44.52 -27.31 27.31
N PHE A 54 44.59 -27.09 26.00
CA PHE A 54 43.63 -26.28 25.25
C PHE A 54 42.21 -26.88 25.26
N LYS A 55 42.09 -28.21 25.23
CA LYS A 55 40.80 -28.91 25.40
C LYS A 55 40.35 -28.92 26.87
N ALA A 56 41.27 -29.19 27.80
CA ALA A 56 41.00 -29.27 29.24
C ALA A 56 40.54 -27.95 29.85
N THR A 57 41.07 -26.84 29.36
CA THR A 57 40.69 -25.47 29.77
C THR A 57 39.52 -24.91 28.98
N LEU A 58 38.88 -25.71 28.13
CA LEU A 58 37.74 -25.33 27.28
C LEU A 58 38.02 -24.21 26.27
N LEU A 59 39.28 -23.79 26.12
CA LEU A 59 39.69 -22.73 25.18
C LEU A 59 39.38 -23.11 23.73
N GLU A 60 39.45 -24.40 23.38
CA GLU A 60 39.04 -24.90 22.06
C GLU A 60 37.56 -24.61 21.77
N LYS A 61 36.69 -24.82 22.76
CA LYS A 61 35.24 -24.59 22.63
C LYS A 61 34.95 -23.09 22.46
N VAL A 62 35.60 -22.25 23.27
CA VAL A 62 35.48 -20.79 23.16
C VAL A 62 35.96 -20.31 21.79
N SER A 63 37.11 -20.79 21.30
CA SER A 63 37.62 -20.41 19.97
C SER A 63 36.63 -20.75 18.86
N LYS A 64 36.07 -21.97 18.86
CA LYS A 64 35.06 -22.38 17.86
C LYS A 64 33.80 -21.53 17.95
N LEU A 65 33.34 -21.21 19.16
CA LEU A 65 32.18 -20.34 19.37
C LEU A 65 32.43 -18.93 18.83
N LEU A 66 33.61 -18.36 19.06
CA LEU A 66 33.98 -17.05 18.52
C LEU A 66 34.01 -17.07 16.99
N ASP A 67 34.62 -18.09 16.38
CA ASP A 67 34.65 -18.24 14.91
C ASP A 67 33.25 -18.36 14.32
N MET A 68 32.36 -19.14 14.95
CA MET A 68 30.97 -19.27 14.53
C MET A 68 30.22 -17.95 14.68
N ASN A 69 30.35 -17.27 15.82
CA ASN A 69 29.70 -15.98 16.06
C ASN A 69 30.17 -14.92 15.06
N MET A 70 31.46 -14.87 14.75
CA MET A 70 31.99 -13.94 13.75
C MET A 70 31.41 -14.20 12.37
N LYS A 71 31.28 -15.47 11.96
CA LYS A 71 30.61 -15.84 10.69
C LYS A 71 29.13 -15.45 10.71
N THR A 72 28.42 -15.71 11.80
CA THR A 72 27.01 -15.35 11.95
C THR A 72 26.80 -13.84 11.87
N ILE A 73 27.66 -13.05 12.54
CA ILE A 73 27.63 -11.59 12.47
C ILE A 73 27.84 -11.14 11.03
N GLN A 74 28.83 -11.69 10.32
CA GLN A 74 29.08 -11.33 8.92
C GLN A 74 27.86 -11.61 8.03
N VAL A 75 27.25 -12.79 8.15
CA VAL A 75 26.04 -13.14 7.39
C VAL A 75 24.89 -12.18 7.71
N CYS A 76 24.70 -11.83 8.99
CA CYS A 76 23.67 -10.89 9.42
C CYS A 76 23.90 -9.49 8.83
N CYS A 77 25.14 -9.00 8.86
CA CYS A 77 25.51 -7.73 8.24
C CYS A 77 25.25 -7.73 6.72
N ASP A 78 25.60 -8.82 6.03
CA ASP A 78 25.36 -8.94 4.59
C ASP A 78 23.85 -8.96 4.25
N CYS A 79 23.04 -9.64 5.07
CA CYS A 79 21.57 -9.62 4.94
C CYS A 79 21.01 -8.22 5.19
N LEU A 80 21.41 -7.55 6.27
CA LEU A 80 20.99 -6.18 6.56
C LEU A 80 21.34 -5.21 5.43
N GLN A 81 22.51 -5.37 4.82
CA GLN A 81 22.91 -4.52 3.70
C GLN A 81 22.04 -4.78 2.45
N LYS A 82 21.67 -6.03 2.17
CA LYS A 82 20.75 -6.37 1.07
C LYS A 82 19.35 -5.81 1.32
N ASP A 83 18.84 -5.98 2.53
CA ASP A 83 17.52 -5.48 2.92
C ASP A 83 17.48 -3.95 2.82
N ARG A 84 18.52 -3.26 3.31
CA ARG A 84 18.63 -1.80 3.19
C ARG A 84 18.54 -1.34 1.73
N LYS A 85 19.24 -1.99 0.82
CA LYS A 85 19.16 -1.67 -0.61
C LYS A 85 17.76 -1.91 -1.18
N SER A 86 17.09 -2.97 -0.72
CA SER A 86 15.70 -3.24 -1.12
C SER A 86 14.75 -2.16 -0.62
N PHE A 87 14.92 -1.69 0.63
CA PHE A 87 14.13 -0.61 1.19
C PHE A 87 14.31 0.71 0.43
N GLU A 88 15.55 1.06 0.04
CA GLU A 88 15.81 2.26 -0.75
C GLU A 88 15.07 2.25 -2.10
N VAL A 89 14.93 1.09 -2.74
CA VAL A 89 14.13 0.94 -3.98
C VAL A 89 12.64 1.12 -3.69
N LEU A 90 12.13 0.50 -2.61
CA LEU A 90 10.72 0.62 -2.22
C LEU A 90 10.34 2.06 -1.85
N GLU A 91 11.22 2.79 -1.17
CA GLU A 91 11.00 4.22 -0.86
C GLU A 91 10.88 5.06 -2.13
N GLN A 92 11.74 4.82 -3.13
CA GLN A 92 11.66 5.51 -4.42
C GLN A 92 10.36 5.19 -5.16
N ASP A 93 9.91 3.94 -5.12
CA ASP A 93 8.66 3.55 -5.77
C ASP A 93 7.44 4.11 -5.05
N LEU A 94 7.48 4.22 -3.72
CA LEU A 94 6.45 4.88 -2.93
C LEU A 94 6.29 6.34 -3.35
N VAL A 95 7.39 7.10 -3.45
CA VAL A 95 7.35 8.51 -3.89
C VAL A 95 6.72 8.63 -5.29
N LYS A 96 7.07 7.76 -6.23
CA LYS A 96 6.46 7.76 -7.58
C LYS A 96 4.96 7.47 -7.54
N ILE A 97 4.51 6.61 -6.63
CA ILE A 97 3.09 6.27 -6.48
C ILE A 97 2.33 7.46 -5.87
N GLU A 98 2.90 8.12 -4.87
CA GLU A 98 2.33 9.33 -4.28
C GLU A 98 2.20 10.46 -5.31
N GLU A 99 3.22 10.68 -6.15
CA GLU A 99 3.14 11.63 -7.25
C GLU A 99 2.01 11.27 -8.22
N LYS A 100 1.88 10.00 -8.62
CA LYS A 100 0.79 9.55 -9.51
C LYS A 100 -0.58 9.73 -8.87
N LEU A 101 -0.71 9.50 -7.58
CA LEU A 101 -1.95 9.69 -6.84
C LEU A 101 -2.37 11.17 -6.87
N LEU A 102 -1.44 12.08 -6.59
CA LEU A 102 -1.70 13.52 -6.66
C LEU A 102 -2.19 13.96 -8.05
N HIS A 103 -1.55 13.47 -9.11
CA HIS A 103 -2.00 13.75 -10.47
C HIS A 103 -3.41 13.19 -10.74
N ALA A 104 -3.73 11.99 -10.25
CA ALA A 104 -5.05 11.39 -10.41
C ALA A 104 -6.14 12.19 -9.69
N GLU A 105 -5.84 12.71 -8.49
CA GLU A 105 -6.76 13.58 -7.74
C GLU A 105 -7.05 14.88 -8.49
N GLN A 106 -6.02 15.51 -9.07
CA GLN A 106 -6.20 16.70 -9.91
C GLN A 106 -7.08 16.42 -11.14
N VAL A 107 -6.91 15.26 -11.77
CA VAL A 107 -7.76 14.85 -12.90
C VAL A 107 -9.21 14.66 -12.47
N ASP A 108 -9.48 14.08 -11.31
CA ASP A 108 -10.83 13.93 -10.77
C ASP A 108 -11.49 15.29 -10.47
N GLU A 109 -10.72 16.25 -9.94
CA GLU A 109 -11.20 17.62 -9.72
C GLU A 109 -11.57 18.33 -11.03
N LEU A 110 -10.70 18.24 -12.05
CA LEU A 110 -11.01 18.77 -13.39
C LEU A 110 -12.24 18.10 -14.00
N ALA A 111 -12.42 16.80 -13.80
CA ALA A 111 -13.61 16.09 -14.29
C ALA A 111 -14.91 16.61 -13.64
N LYS A 112 -14.88 16.91 -12.33
CA LYS A 112 -16.00 17.54 -11.61
C LYS A 112 -16.29 18.95 -12.13
N GLU A 113 -15.25 19.73 -12.43
CA GLU A 113 -15.40 21.07 -13.00
C GLU A 113 -16.04 21.00 -14.39
N VAL A 114 -15.56 20.12 -15.28
CA VAL A 114 -16.14 19.89 -16.60
C VAL A 114 -17.62 19.50 -16.50
N HIS A 115 -17.97 18.62 -15.57
CA HIS A 115 -19.36 18.24 -15.35
C HIS A 115 -20.24 19.42 -14.92
N THR A 116 -19.71 20.29 -14.04
CA THR A 116 -20.40 21.51 -13.59
C THR A 116 -20.58 22.51 -14.74
N LEU A 117 -19.53 22.73 -15.55
CA LEU A 117 -19.60 23.60 -16.72
C LEU A 117 -20.61 23.10 -17.75
N ARG A 118 -20.69 21.77 -17.98
CA ARG A 118 -21.71 21.18 -18.86
C ARG A 118 -23.14 21.46 -18.36
N LYS A 119 -23.38 21.34 -17.05
CA LYS A 119 -24.69 21.71 -16.47
C LYS A 119 -24.99 23.18 -16.68
N ARG A 120 -24.03 24.07 -16.42
CA ARG A 120 -24.19 25.51 -16.64
C ARG A 120 -24.47 25.84 -18.10
N LEU A 121 -23.79 25.17 -19.03
CA LEU A 121 -24.03 25.33 -20.46
C LEU A 121 -25.46 24.92 -20.83
N ALA A 122 -25.96 23.78 -20.34
CA ALA A 122 -27.33 23.36 -20.56
C ALA A 122 -28.34 24.40 -20.04
N TRP A 123 -28.12 24.94 -18.84
CA TRP A 123 -28.97 26.00 -18.28
C TRP A 123 -28.89 27.31 -19.07
N ALA A 124 -27.72 27.69 -19.58
CA ALA A 124 -27.58 28.88 -20.41
C ALA A 124 -28.38 28.76 -21.72
N VAL A 125 -28.37 27.57 -22.34
CA VAL A 125 -29.19 27.29 -23.52
C VAL A 125 -30.68 27.41 -23.20
N VAL A 126 -31.15 26.80 -22.11
CA VAL A 126 -32.55 26.90 -21.67
C VAL A 126 -32.95 28.37 -21.44
N TYR A 127 -32.12 29.12 -20.72
CA TYR A 127 -32.37 30.54 -20.46
C TYR A 127 -32.45 31.36 -21.76
N GLU A 128 -31.57 31.11 -22.73
CA GLU A 128 -31.61 31.80 -24.02
C GLU A 128 -32.87 31.45 -24.81
N THR A 129 -33.29 30.17 -24.78
CA THR A 129 -34.53 29.75 -25.45
C THR A 129 -35.78 30.30 -24.79
N ASP A 130 -35.82 30.34 -23.45
CA ASP A 130 -36.95 30.90 -22.71
C ASP A 130 -37.08 32.40 -22.97
N LYS A 131 -35.97 33.14 -22.98
CA LYS A 131 -35.96 34.56 -23.33
C LYS A 131 -36.51 34.81 -24.74
N LYS A 132 -36.07 34.01 -25.73
CA LYS A 132 -36.60 34.09 -27.10
C LYS A 132 -38.10 33.78 -27.15
N LEU A 133 -38.57 32.82 -26.36
CA LEU A 133 -39.98 32.48 -26.26
C LEU A 133 -40.79 33.63 -25.64
N GLU A 134 -40.29 34.26 -24.58
CA GLU A 134 -40.90 35.44 -23.95
C GLU A 134 -41.04 36.60 -24.94
N ASP A 135 -40.00 36.89 -25.71
CA ASP A 135 -40.00 37.93 -26.75
C ASP A 135 -41.07 37.64 -27.82
N ILE A 136 -41.15 36.40 -28.31
CA ILE A 136 -42.18 35.98 -29.28
C ILE A 136 -43.58 36.08 -28.68
N GLN A 137 -43.77 35.64 -27.43
CA GLN A 137 -45.06 35.75 -26.75
C GLN A 137 -45.49 37.20 -26.54
N ALA A 138 -44.56 38.10 -26.22
CA ALA A 138 -44.83 39.52 -26.11
C ALA A 138 -45.31 40.09 -27.46
N PHE A 139 -44.61 39.76 -28.55
CA PHE A 139 -45.00 40.17 -29.90
C PHE A 139 -46.39 39.63 -30.31
N VAL A 140 -46.68 38.36 -30.02
CA VAL A 140 -48.01 37.77 -30.28
C VAL A 140 -49.11 38.45 -29.47
N ARG A 141 -48.84 38.83 -28.20
CA ARG A 141 -49.80 39.57 -27.38
C ARG A 141 -50.10 40.95 -27.98
N GLU A 142 -49.07 41.66 -28.42
CA GLU A 142 -49.22 42.96 -29.07
C GLU A 142 -50.03 42.85 -30.37
N LEU A 143 -49.72 41.88 -31.24
CA LEU A 143 -50.50 41.63 -32.45
C LEU A 143 -51.96 41.29 -32.16
N LYS A 144 -52.25 40.49 -31.13
CA LYS A 144 -53.63 40.19 -30.72
C LYS A 144 -54.38 41.45 -30.26
N GLN A 145 -53.72 42.34 -29.52
CA GLN A 145 -54.32 43.61 -29.13
C GLN A 145 -54.64 44.50 -30.35
N LEU A 146 -53.74 44.55 -31.33
CA LEU A 146 -53.96 45.28 -32.57
C LEU A 146 -55.12 44.70 -33.39
N ILE A 147 -55.22 43.37 -33.49
CA ILE A 147 -56.34 42.71 -34.19
C ILE A 147 -57.67 43.07 -33.52
N LEU A 148 -57.76 43.00 -32.19
CA LEU A 148 -58.98 43.36 -31.46
C LEU A 148 -59.40 44.81 -31.71
N LEU A 149 -58.44 45.74 -31.72
CA LEU A 149 -58.71 47.16 -32.01
C LEU A 149 -59.25 47.34 -33.44
N VAL A 150 -58.65 46.67 -34.42
CA VAL A 150 -59.11 46.74 -35.81
C VAL A 150 -60.49 46.10 -35.99
N GLU A 151 -60.76 44.98 -35.31
CA GLU A 151 -62.08 44.34 -35.32
C GLU A 151 -63.15 45.30 -34.76
N GLU A 152 -62.90 45.94 -33.61
CA GLU A 152 -63.80 46.94 -33.02
C GLU A 152 -64.02 48.16 -33.93
N ASP A 153 -62.97 48.67 -34.57
CA ASP A 153 -63.07 49.76 -35.55
C ASP A 153 -63.89 49.37 -36.79
N THR A 154 -63.73 48.14 -37.30
CA THR A 154 -64.51 47.65 -38.46
C THR A 154 -65.98 47.40 -38.12
N GLU A 155 -66.28 46.94 -36.91
CA GLU A 155 -67.66 46.84 -36.40
C GLU A 155 -68.28 48.23 -36.24
N MET A 156 -67.54 49.20 -35.70
CA MET A 156 -68.02 50.58 -35.58
C MET A 156 -68.28 51.21 -36.95
N GLN A 157 -67.39 51.02 -37.92
CA GLN A 157 -67.56 51.51 -39.29
C GLN A 157 -68.74 50.85 -40.01
N THR A 158 -68.96 49.54 -39.83
CA THR A 158 -70.12 48.85 -40.42
C THR A 158 -71.44 49.32 -39.81
N VAL A 159 -71.51 49.50 -38.49
CA VAL A 159 -72.67 50.09 -37.81
C VAL A 159 -72.92 51.51 -38.30
N SER A 160 -71.88 52.35 -38.38
CA SER A 160 -72.01 53.74 -38.85
C SER A 160 -72.50 53.80 -40.31
N ARG A 161 -72.00 52.90 -41.17
CA ARG A 161 -72.43 52.77 -42.56
C ARG A 161 -73.89 52.29 -42.67
N LEU A 162 -74.32 51.34 -41.84
CA LEU A 162 -75.72 50.89 -41.79
C LEU A 162 -76.65 51.99 -41.30
N VAL A 163 -76.25 52.76 -40.29
CA VAL A 163 -77.00 53.92 -39.78
C VAL A 163 -77.13 55.00 -40.86
N PHE A 164 -76.06 55.29 -41.60
CA PHE A 164 -76.10 56.21 -42.74
C PHE A 164 -77.08 55.74 -43.82
N TYR A 165 -77.04 54.46 -44.19
CA TYR A 165 -78.00 53.87 -45.14
C TYR A 165 -79.47 53.90 -44.64
N LEU A 166 -79.70 53.83 -43.32
CA LEU A 166 -81.04 53.87 -42.72
C LEU A 166 -81.57 55.30 -42.51
N LEU A 167 -80.68 56.30 -42.46
CA LEU A 167 -81.04 57.72 -42.32
C LEU A 167 -81.16 58.46 -43.67
N ASP A 168 -80.65 57.88 -44.76
CA ASP A 168 -80.75 58.39 -46.14
C ASP A 168 -82.02 57.91 -46.89
N VAL A 169 -83.10 57.57 -46.18
CA VAL A 169 -84.47 57.33 -46.71
C VAL A 169 -85.43 58.35 -46.13
#